data_AF-A0A3B0WL36-F1
#
_entry.id   AF-A0A3B0WL36-F1
#
_cell.length_a   1.000
_cell.length_b   1.000
_cell.length_c   1.000
_cell.angle_alpha   90.00
_cell.angle_beta   90.00
_cell.angle_gamma   90.00
#
_symmetry.space_group_name_H-M   'P 1'
#
loop_
_entity.id
_entity.type
_entity.pdbx_description
1 polymer ?
#
loop_
_entity_poly.entity_id
_entity_poly.type
_entity_poly.pdbx_seq_one_letter_code
_entity_poly.pdbx_strand_id
1 'polypeptide(L)'
;MKYFLSFYLFIGLMMLFGCSGSGSGVNTGPRNTTAVETCYDVTITRAGASQTQNICTTRENGGINKLGVSRFVKFTLNAPSTVNILVTRTSGLDPADPDIVLFRAGESLFIEEGAVANREAMNERLTAGNYIAVITEYIYANQAKPQKLISPAIPKEQSATIKFTTQPSTCSTASNSTVSGEVVFERVKHKGSALDFNNIQPVAIQEAVVEVICDGGVFSSSVTDSAGAYSLSFPNNQASFVRVEASMQNGAAWDIRVVDNTNNDALYVMDSAAFTQSSDLIDLNLTAQSGWGGTGYIGARVAAPFAILDSVRKAKDKVLLVTAINLPPLQINWSPNNSTSPTSVGTSFYENSVITLLGAENSDTDEYDEHVIIHEWGHYFEDLLSRSDSAGGNHTTGDILDFRVAFSEGFGNAFSAMVTDDPIYNDSSGLLQNAGFTINMENNNCLNAGWYSECSVQSILYDIYDAADDGTDTLELGFTPFYNVFIGAQKNTQALTSIFSFIKPLKDQNSSSINVIDAMLGAQFIDPIIDIYGAGQITSNPGDTDQL
;
A
#
# COMPACT_ATOMS: atom_id res chain seq x y z
N MET A 1 -11.24 54.78 38.50
CA MET A 1 -10.03 53.92 38.58
C MET A 1 -10.34 52.73 39.46
N LYS A 2 -10.67 51.58 38.85
CA LYS A 2 -10.61 50.22 39.43
C LYS A 2 -10.96 49.25 38.29
N TYR A 3 -9.92 48.82 37.58
CA TYR A 3 -10.00 47.72 36.62
C TYR A 3 -10.18 46.43 37.41
N PHE A 4 -11.29 45.73 37.22
CA PHE A 4 -11.41 44.32 37.57
C PHE A 4 -10.86 43.52 36.41
N LEU A 5 -9.60 43.07 36.53
CA LEU A 5 -9.01 42.06 35.67
C LEU A 5 -9.61 40.71 36.11
N SER A 6 -10.58 40.20 35.35
CA SER A 6 -11.06 38.83 35.51
C SER A 6 -10.03 37.90 34.84
N PHE A 7 -9.11 37.34 35.62
CA PHE A 7 -8.28 36.22 35.18
C PHE A 7 -9.18 35.00 34.96
N TYR A 8 -9.62 34.78 33.72
CA TYR A 8 -10.08 33.47 33.30
C TYR A 8 -8.85 32.57 33.20
N LEU A 9 -8.58 31.84 34.28
CA LEU A 9 -7.67 30.70 34.25
C LEU A 9 -8.34 29.62 33.38
N PHE A 10 -8.11 29.66 32.08
CA PHE A 10 -8.40 28.56 31.16
C PHE A 10 -7.44 27.41 31.52
N ILE A 11 -7.79 26.62 32.55
CA ILE A 11 -7.23 25.29 32.71
C ILE A 11 -7.82 24.48 31.56
N GLY A 12 -7.11 24.45 30.43
CA GLY A 12 -7.43 23.55 29.33
C GLY A 12 -7.35 22.13 29.87
N LEU A 13 -8.51 21.48 29.99
CA LEU A 13 -8.63 20.08 30.37
C LEU A 13 -7.81 19.26 29.37
N MET A 14 -6.64 18.81 29.80
CA MET A 14 -5.85 17.81 29.08
C MET A 14 -6.41 16.46 29.52
N MET A 15 -7.00 15.72 28.58
CA MET A 15 -7.28 14.31 28.79
C MET A 15 -6.14 13.56 28.10
N LEU A 16 -5.27 12.94 28.90
CA LEU A 16 -4.45 11.84 28.42
C LEU A 16 -5.38 10.64 28.27
N PHE A 17 -5.44 10.10 27.06
CA PHE A 17 -5.97 8.77 26.83
C PHE A 17 -4.75 7.87 26.66
N GLY A 18 -4.54 6.98 27.61
CA GLY A 18 -3.67 5.82 27.45
C GLY A 18 -4.28 4.70 28.26
N CYS A 19 -4.46 3.56 27.61
CA CYS A 19 -5.22 2.48 28.17
C CYS A 19 -4.32 1.59 29.02
N SER A 20 -4.71 1.40 30.28
CA SER A 20 -4.13 0.39 31.18
C SER A 20 -5.28 -0.23 31.96
N GLY A 21 -6.12 -0.99 31.27
CA GLY A 21 -7.23 -1.73 31.84
C GLY A 21 -7.08 -3.23 31.55
N SER A 22 -7.44 -4.06 32.53
CA SER A 22 -7.50 -5.51 32.36
C SER A 22 -8.71 -5.90 31.51
N GLY A 23 -8.47 -6.45 30.31
CA GLY A 23 -9.51 -6.98 29.41
C GLY A 23 -9.51 -8.52 29.43
N SER A 24 -10.65 -9.15 29.16
CA SER A 24 -10.67 -10.59 28.84
C SER A 24 -10.33 -10.75 27.36
N GLY A 25 -9.10 -11.13 27.03
CA GLY A 25 -8.68 -11.28 25.63
C GLY A 25 -9.55 -12.26 24.86
N VAL A 26 -10.07 -11.83 23.70
CA VAL A 26 -10.96 -12.65 22.87
C VAL A 26 -10.18 -13.65 21.98
N ASN A 27 -8.88 -13.43 21.78
CA ASN A 27 -8.07 -14.15 20.79
C ASN A 27 -6.89 -14.95 21.40
N THR A 28 -6.72 -16.18 20.89
CA THR A 28 -5.74 -17.18 21.36
C THR A 28 -4.60 -17.45 20.36
N GLY A 29 -4.24 -16.49 19.51
CA GLY A 29 -3.09 -16.60 18.62
C GLY A 29 -1.79 -17.00 19.34
N PRO A 30 -0.77 -17.51 18.63
CA PRO A 30 0.48 -17.93 19.24
C PRO A 30 1.18 -16.74 19.91
N ARG A 31 1.01 -16.62 21.23
CA ARG A 31 1.67 -15.61 22.05
C ARG A 31 3.02 -16.11 22.53
N ASN A 32 4.02 -15.25 22.49
CA ASN A 32 5.24 -15.47 23.24
C ASN A 32 4.96 -15.24 24.74
N THR A 33 4.58 -16.30 25.46
CA THR A 33 4.32 -16.27 26.92
C THR A 33 5.55 -15.97 27.76
N THR A 34 6.74 -15.89 27.15
CA THR A 34 7.99 -15.45 27.78
C THR A 34 8.34 -14.00 27.47
N ALA A 35 7.52 -13.31 26.65
CA ALA A 35 7.69 -11.89 26.41
C ALA A 35 7.52 -11.13 27.73
N VAL A 36 8.50 -10.29 28.02
CA VAL A 36 8.42 -9.35 29.13
C VAL A 36 7.60 -8.17 28.65
N GLU A 37 6.64 -7.74 29.45
CA GLU A 37 5.98 -6.45 29.28
C GLU A 37 6.81 -5.38 29.98
N THR A 38 7.16 -4.29 29.28
CA THR A 38 7.94 -3.18 29.83
C THR A 38 7.09 -1.93 29.87
N CYS A 39 6.96 -1.37 31.08
CA CYS A 39 6.07 -0.24 31.32
C CYS A 39 6.84 1.04 31.63
N TYR A 40 6.26 2.16 31.24
CA TYR A 40 6.82 3.49 31.38
C TYR A 40 5.76 4.47 31.84
N ASP A 41 6.18 5.38 32.72
CA ASP A 41 5.46 6.61 32.98
C ASP A 41 5.80 7.62 31.89
N VAL A 42 4.81 7.97 31.06
CA VAL A 42 4.90 9.02 30.05
C VAL A 42 4.34 10.30 30.64
N THR A 43 5.23 11.21 31.00
CA THR A 43 4.90 12.49 31.61
C THR A 43 4.99 13.60 30.58
N ILE A 44 3.87 14.25 30.30
CA ILE A 44 3.79 15.41 29.40
C ILE A 44 3.59 16.67 30.24
N THR A 45 4.57 17.57 30.19
CA THR A 45 4.60 18.83 30.93
C THR A 45 4.54 20.02 29.98
N ARG A 46 3.62 20.95 30.22
CA ARG A 46 3.44 22.17 29.42
C ARG A 46 2.83 23.30 30.26
N ALA A 47 3.28 24.53 30.04
CA ALA A 47 2.71 25.73 30.70
C ALA A 47 2.49 25.59 32.23
N GLY A 48 3.39 24.88 32.92
CA GLY A 48 3.30 24.63 34.37
C GLY A 48 2.32 23.54 34.82
N ALA A 49 1.63 22.87 33.89
CA ALA A 49 0.84 21.67 34.15
C ALA A 49 1.60 20.43 33.69
N SER A 50 1.47 19.33 34.42
CA SER A 50 2.06 18.03 34.10
C SER A 50 1.00 16.95 34.26
N GLN A 51 0.96 16.00 33.34
CA GLN A 51 0.17 14.80 33.49
C GLN A 51 1.00 13.59 33.08
N THR A 52 0.77 12.49 33.76
CA THR A 52 1.49 11.23 33.58
C THR A 52 0.50 10.13 33.28
N GLN A 53 0.81 9.32 32.28
CA GLN A 53 0.10 8.09 31.97
C GLN A 53 1.09 6.94 31.99
N ASN A 54 0.73 5.85 32.66
CA ASN A 54 1.50 4.62 32.60
C ASN A 54 1.06 3.82 31.37
N ILE A 55 2.01 3.41 30.55
CA ILE A 55 1.78 2.59 29.35
C ILE A 55 2.78 1.44 29.34
N CYS A 56 2.43 0.33 28.69
CA CYS A 56 3.26 -0.86 28.63
C CYS A 56 3.45 -1.34 27.20
N THR A 57 4.70 -1.46 26.76
CA THR A 57 5.07 -2.07 25.47
C THR A 57 5.37 -3.55 25.67
N THR A 58 5.14 -4.35 24.64
CA THR A 58 5.40 -5.80 24.67
C THR A 58 5.69 -6.33 23.27
N ARG A 59 6.38 -7.45 23.21
CA ARG A 59 6.59 -8.24 21.98
C ARG A 59 5.88 -9.59 22.02
N GLU A 60 4.81 -9.70 22.80
CA GLU A 60 4.07 -10.97 22.96
C GLU A 60 3.52 -11.49 21.63
N ASN A 61 3.15 -10.59 20.70
CA ASN A 61 2.63 -10.92 19.38
C ASN A 61 3.73 -10.91 18.29
N GLY A 62 4.97 -10.57 18.64
CA GLY A 62 6.12 -10.47 17.75
C GLY A 62 6.79 -9.08 17.75
N GLY A 63 7.57 -8.79 16.70
CA GLY A 63 8.43 -7.59 16.60
C GLY A 63 7.75 -6.35 16.00
N ILE A 64 8.56 -5.50 15.36
CA ILE A 64 8.30 -4.10 14.94
C ILE A 64 6.89 -3.72 14.45
N ASN A 65 6.18 -4.60 13.76
CA ASN A 65 4.88 -4.35 13.14
C ASN A 65 3.72 -5.10 13.82
N LYS A 66 3.97 -5.69 14.99
CA LYS A 66 2.98 -6.44 15.76
C LYS A 66 2.38 -5.58 16.86
N LEU A 67 1.14 -5.89 17.20
CA LEU A 67 0.46 -5.17 18.27
C LEU A 67 1.19 -5.37 19.59
N GLY A 68 1.37 -4.31 20.35
CA GLY A 68 2.16 -4.36 21.58
C GLY A 68 3.41 -3.49 21.54
N VAL A 69 4.04 -3.41 20.37
CA VAL A 69 5.36 -2.81 20.23
C VAL A 69 5.29 -1.29 20.30
N SER A 70 4.36 -0.69 19.58
CA SER A 70 4.08 0.75 19.61
C SER A 70 2.92 1.06 20.55
N ARG A 71 3.06 2.14 21.32
CA ARG A 71 2.01 2.69 22.19
C ARG A 71 1.79 4.17 21.92
N PHE A 72 0.54 4.60 21.99
CA PHE A 72 0.12 5.90 21.49
C PHE A 72 -0.41 6.77 22.63
N VAL A 73 0.11 7.98 22.75
CA VAL A 73 -0.35 8.97 23.73
C VAL A 73 -0.80 10.23 22.99
N LYS A 74 -2.10 10.50 23.03
CA LYS A 74 -2.69 11.69 22.42
C LYS A 74 -2.72 12.87 23.40
N PHE A 75 -2.38 14.06 22.91
CA PHE A 75 -2.59 15.31 23.65
C PHE A 75 -2.90 16.50 22.72
N THR A 76 -3.59 17.50 23.27
CA THR A 76 -4.04 18.70 22.51
C THR A 76 -3.47 19.97 23.10
N LEU A 77 -2.85 20.83 22.29
CA LEU A 77 -2.39 22.17 22.66
C LEU A 77 -3.37 23.23 22.15
N ASN A 78 -3.89 24.06 23.06
CA ASN A 78 -4.79 25.17 22.69
C ASN A 78 -4.04 26.43 22.23
N ALA A 79 -2.73 26.51 22.51
CA ALA A 79 -1.87 27.62 22.13
C ALA A 79 -0.42 27.12 21.98
N PRO A 80 0.44 27.80 21.19
CA PRO A 80 1.84 27.45 21.10
C PRO A 80 2.51 27.41 22.48
N SER A 81 3.16 26.29 22.79
CA SER A 81 3.70 25.99 24.12
C SER A 81 4.99 25.20 24.01
N THR A 82 5.91 25.41 24.96
CA THR A 82 7.01 24.46 25.18
C THR A 82 6.44 23.23 25.88
N VAL A 83 6.69 22.06 25.30
CA VAL A 83 6.24 20.76 25.80
C VAL A 83 7.46 19.92 26.11
N ASN A 84 7.52 19.41 27.34
CA ASN A 84 8.47 18.40 27.74
C ASN A 84 7.75 17.06 27.85
N ILE A 85 8.22 16.07 27.10
CA ILE A 85 7.79 14.67 27.23
C ILE A 85 8.92 13.93 27.91
N LEU A 86 8.62 13.23 28.98
CA LEU A 86 9.57 12.40 29.72
C LEU A 86 8.98 11.00 29.84
N VAL A 87 9.68 10.02 29.28
CA VAL A 87 9.35 8.60 29.39
C VAL A 87 10.32 7.98 30.37
N THR A 88 9.82 7.38 31.44
CA THR A 88 10.68 6.74 32.46
C THR A 88 10.15 5.35 32.76
N ARG A 89 11.04 4.36 32.66
CA ARG A 89 10.70 2.96 32.90
C ARG A 89 10.24 2.75 34.34
N THR A 90 9.08 2.11 34.52
CA THR A 90 8.54 1.70 35.81
C THR A 90 8.75 0.21 36.09
N SER A 91 8.62 -0.66 35.07
CA SER A 91 8.75 -2.13 35.21
C SER A 91 9.16 -2.78 33.90
N GLY A 92 9.51 -4.08 33.94
CA GLY A 92 9.94 -4.87 32.77
C GLY A 92 11.45 -4.91 32.60
N LEU A 93 11.91 -4.92 31.34
CA LEU A 93 13.34 -5.00 30.96
C LEU A 93 14.20 -4.02 31.74
N ASP A 94 15.40 -4.41 32.15
CA ASP A 94 16.35 -3.52 32.82
C ASP A 94 17.79 -3.90 32.40
N PRO A 95 18.50 -3.05 31.63
CA PRO A 95 18.03 -1.75 31.13
C PRO A 95 16.96 -1.89 30.03
N ALA A 96 15.99 -0.97 30.04
CA ALA A 96 15.07 -0.67 28.94
C ALA A 96 15.62 0.51 28.12
N ASP A 97 15.16 0.65 26.88
CA ASP A 97 15.57 1.69 25.93
C ASP A 97 14.32 2.23 25.21
N PRO A 98 13.54 3.10 25.88
CA PRO A 98 12.35 3.68 25.27
C PRO A 98 12.71 4.74 24.24
N ASP A 99 12.04 4.76 23.09
CA ASP A 99 12.15 5.81 22.08
C ASP A 99 10.84 6.63 22.00
N ILE A 100 10.94 7.87 21.50
CA ILE A 100 9.79 8.76 21.29
C ILE A 100 9.74 9.22 19.83
N VAL A 101 8.60 9.03 19.18
CA VAL A 101 8.29 9.71 17.90
C VAL A 101 7.06 10.58 18.08
N LEU A 102 7.19 11.88 17.85
CA LEU A 102 6.06 12.81 17.94
C LEU A 102 5.45 13.07 16.56
N PHE A 103 4.17 12.75 16.42
CA PHE A 103 3.39 12.96 15.20
C PHE A 103 2.40 14.11 15.31
N ARG A 104 2.13 14.75 14.16
CA ARG A 104 1.00 15.64 13.95
C ARG A 104 0.42 15.42 12.55
N ALA A 105 -0.86 15.06 12.49
CA ALA A 105 -1.57 14.83 11.22
C ALA A 105 -0.84 13.86 10.26
N GLY A 106 -0.30 12.76 10.80
CA GLY A 106 0.46 11.75 10.06
C GLY A 106 1.95 12.08 9.84
N GLU A 107 2.38 13.33 10.02
CA GLU A 107 3.78 13.70 9.84
C GLU A 107 4.58 13.51 11.14
N SER A 108 5.71 12.80 11.07
CA SER A 108 6.69 12.74 12.16
C SER A 108 7.42 14.08 12.26
N LEU A 109 7.29 14.75 13.40
CA LEU A 109 7.88 16.07 13.64
C LEU A 109 9.25 15.95 14.30
N PHE A 110 9.37 15.03 15.26
CA PHE A 110 10.58 14.83 16.06
C PHE A 110 10.71 13.35 16.41
N ILE A 111 11.96 12.89 16.46
CA ILE A 111 12.36 11.52 16.79
C ILE A 111 13.46 11.65 17.84
N GLU A 112 13.27 11.02 19.00
CA GLU A 112 14.26 10.91 20.07
C GLU A 112 14.55 9.42 20.32
N GLU A 113 15.80 9.00 20.05
CA GLU A 113 16.31 7.63 20.12
C GLU A 113 17.65 7.59 20.91
N GLY A 114 17.66 8.25 22.05
CA GLY A 114 18.80 8.40 22.94
C GLY A 114 19.07 7.14 23.75
N ALA A 115 20.33 6.70 23.76
CA ALA A 115 20.77 5.48 24.45
C ALA A 115 20.81 5.58 26.00
N VAL A 116 20.05 6.48 26.61
CA VAL A 116 20.01 6.63 28.06
C VAL A 116 19.12 5.54 28.64
N ALA A 117 19.74 4.55 29.28
CA ALA A 117 19.01 3.45 29.89
C ALA A 117 17.84 3.93 30.77
N ASN A 118 16.70 3.25 30.59
CA ASN A 118 15.47 3.39 31.36
C ASN A 118 14.73 4.74 31.18
N ARG A 119 15.15 5.61 30.26
CA ARG A 119 14.57 6.95 30.12
C ARG A 119 14.81 7.58 28.75
N GLU A 120 13.76 8.20 28.21
CA GLU A 120 13.87 9.15 27.10
C GLU A 120 13.16 10.48 27.41
N ALA A 121 13.64 11.58 26.84
CA ALA A 121 12.99 12.87 26.99
C ALA A 121 13.12 13.77 25.75
N MET A 122 12.01 14.44 25.46
CA MET A 122 11.87 15.46 24.42
C MET A 122 11.55 16.81 25.06
N ASN A 123 12.05 17.92 24.52
CA ASN A 123 11.70 19.27 24.98
C ASN A 123 11.62 20.26 23.82
N GLU A 124 10.41 20.45 23.29
CA GLU A 124 10.21 21.20 22.05
C GLU A 124 9.14 22.27 22.16
N ARG A 125 9.28 23.32 21.34
CA ARG A 125 8.25 24.36 21.21
C ARG A 125 7.28 23.99 20.10
N LEU A 126 6.07 23.60 20.48
CA LEU A 126 5.02 23.14 19.58
C LEU A 126 3.97 24.23 19.35
N THR A 127 3.30 24.22 18.20
CA THR A 127 2.16 25.09 17.90
C THR A 127 0.86 24.56 18.52
N ALA A 128 -0.24 25.31 18.46
CA ALA A 128 -1.55 24.77 18.82
C ALA A 128 -1.96 23.63 17.86
N GLY A 129 -2.58 22.56 18.38
CA GLY A 129 -2.99 21.41 17.60
C GLY A 129 -3.07 20.11 18.39
N ASN A 130 -3.45 19.03 17.70
CA ASN A 130 -3.47 17.67 18.23
C ASN A 130 -2.17 16.94 17.87
N TYR A 131 -1.64 16.19 18.82
CA TYR A 131 -0.38 15.47 18.71
C TYR A 131 -0.54 14.05 19.21
N ILE A 132 0.25 13.14 18.65
CA ILE A 132 0.35 11.74 19.08
C ILE A 132 1.83 11.46 19.35
N ALA A 133 2.17 11.13 20.59
CA ALA A 133 3.49 10.58 20.92
C ALA A 133 3.42 9.05 20.80
N VAL A 134 4.24 8.49 19.91
CA VAL A 134 4.44 7.04 19.78
C VAL A 134 5.63 6.67 20.64
N ILE A 135 5.41 5.75 21.57
CA ILE A 135 6.42 5.23 22.47
C ILE A 135 6.70 3.78 22.09
N THR A 136 7.96 3.47 21.86
CA THR A 136 8.43 2.12 21.52
C THR A 136 9.56 1.72 22.46
N GLU A 137 9.72 0.42 22.69
CA GLU A 137 10.93 -0.13 23.29
C GLU A 137 11.83 -0.63 22.16
N TYR A 138 13.03 -0.07 22.06
CA TYR A 138 14.00 -0.39 21.01
C TYR A 138 14.23 -1.89 20.86
N ILE A 139 14.35 -2.61 21.98
CA ILE A 139 14.58 -4.07 22.00
C ILE A 139 13.41 -4.84 21.35
N TYR A 140 12.19 -4.33 21.44
CA TYR A 140 11.01 -4.95 20.83
C TYR A 140 10.87 -4.56 19.36
N ALA A 141 11.19 -3.32 19.03
CA ALA A 141 11.16 -2.80 17.67
C ALA A 141 12.29 -3.36 16.78
N ASN A 142 13.39 -3.88 17.33
CA ASN A 142 14.59 -4.23 16.55
C ASN A 142 15.12 -5.64 16.86
N GLN A 143 14.61 -6.68 16.17
CA GLN A 143 15.09 -8.07 16.39
C GLN A 143 16.24 -8.54 15.47
N ALA A 144 16.50 -7.85 14.36
CA ALA A 144 17.73 -7.95 13.54
C ALA A 144 17.63 -6.89 12.43
N LYS A 145 18.64 -6.04 12.24
CA LYS A 145 18.66 -5.08 11.12
C LYS A 145 18.43 -5.83 9.78
N PRO A 146 17.57 -5.28 8.91
CA PRO A 146 18.03 -4.22 8.03
C PRO A 146 17.30 -2.89 8.25
N GLN A 147 18.10 -1.82 8.19
CA GLN A 147 17.80 -0.41 7.92
C GLN A 147 16.52 0.25 8.50
N LYS A 148 16.78 1.21 9.40
CA LYS A 148 16.19 2.55 9.40
C LYS A 148 14.65 2.61 9.51
N LEU A 149 14.16 2.82 10.75
CA LEU A 149 12.86 3.43 11.05
C LEU A 149 12.80 4.88 10.56
N ILE A 150 13.12 5.14 9.30
CA ILE A 150 13.06 6.48 8.73
C ILE A 150 12.87 6.34 7.21
N SER A 151 11.60 6.26 6.79
CA SER A 151 11.16 7.19 5.74
C SER A 151 10.85 8.50 6.45
N PRO A 152 11.73 9.52 6.39
CA PRO A 152 11.28 10.86 6.64
C PRO A 152 10.19 11.08 5.59
N ALA A 153 9.11 11.79 5.94
CA ALA A 153 8.24 12.34 4.92
C ALA A 153 9.14 13.04 3.90
N ILE A 154 9.30 12.44 2.71
CA ILE A 154 9.88 13.14 1.59
C ILE A 154 8.93 14.33 1.43
N PRO A 155 9.42 15.59 1.43
CA PRO A 155 8.57 16.69 1.03
C PRO A 155 7.87 16.25 -0.26
N LYS A 156 6.53 16.24 -0.28
CA LYS A 156 5.69 15.74 -1.40
C LYS A 156 6.00 16.39 -2.77
N GLU A 157 7.02 17.26 -2.83
CA GLU A 157 7.56 17.95 -3.99
C GLU A 157 8.78 17.27 -4.64
N GLN A 158 9.29 16.13 -4.14
CA GLN A 158 10.36 15.38 -4.80
C GLN A 158 9.91 14.00 -5.28
N SER A 159 8.80 13.92 -6.03
CA SER A 159 8.76 12.92 -7.10
C SER A 159 9.91 13.24 -8.04
N ALA A 160 10.97 12.41 -8.02
CA ALA A 160 12.01 12.51 -9.03
C ALA A 160 11.30 12.47 -10.38
N THR A 161 11.32 13.59 -11.11
CA THR A 161 10.80 13.60 -12.46
C THR A 161 11.79 12.81 -13.28
N ILE A 162 11.59 11.50 -13.38
CA ILE A 162 12.36 10.67 -14.29
C ILE A 162 11.89 11.05 -15.70
N LYS A 163 12.49 12.09 -16.27
CA LYS A 163 12.26 12.46 -17.66
C LYS A 163 13.10 11.52 -18.51
N PHE A 164 12.46 10.50 -19.03
CA PHE A 164 13.05 9.66 -20.07
C PHE A 164 13.08 10.46 -21.37
N THR A 165 14.27 10.93 -21.75
CA THR A 165 14.49 11.58 -23.03
C THR A 165 14.52 10.54 -24.14
N THR A 166 13.48 10.50 -24.97
CA THR A 166 13.49 9.76 -26.23
C THR A 166 14.43 10.43 -27.22
N GLN A 167 15.36 9.67 -27.82
CA GLN A 167 16.23 10.20 -28.87
C GLN A 167 15.43 10.33 -30.18
N PRO A 168 15.35 11.51 -30.81
CA PRO A 168 14.66 11.66 -32.08
C PRO A 168 15.43 10.96 -33.21
N SER A 169 14.71 10.38 -34.16
CA SER A 169 15.32 9.77 -35.35
C SER A 169 16.00 10.80 -36.25
N THR A 170 17.04 10.35 -36.95
CA THR A 170 17.78 11.07 -38.01
C THR A 170 17.28 10.71 -39.41
N CYS A 171 16.31 9.80 -39.52
CA CYS A 171 15.77 9.34 -40.79
C CYS A 171 15.03 10.43 -41.55
N SER A 172 15.09 10.37 -42.89
CA SER A 172 14.44 11.37 -43.74
C SER A 172 12.91 11.30 -43.61
N THR A 173 12.28 12.45 -43.39
CA THR A 173 10.82 12.63 -43.36
C THR A 173 10.24 13.05 -44.72
N ALA A 174 11.02 12.93 -45.81
CA ALA A 174 10.64 13.44 -47.13
C ALA A 174 9.53 12.60 -47.81
N SER A 175 9.43 11.32 -47.45
CA SER A 175 8.40 10.40 -47.93
C SER A 175 8.12 9.33 -46.88
N ASN A 176 6.88 9.24 -46.44
CA ASN A 176 6.47 8.37 -45.36
C ASN A 176 5.27 7.52 -45.79
N SER A 177 5.15 6.34 -45.18
CA SER A 177 4.02 5.43 -45.32
C SER A 177 3.46 5.05 -43.96
N THR A 178 2.34 4.31 -43.92
CA THR A 178 1.67 3.93 -42.68
C THR A 178 1.96 2.49 -42.30
N VAL A 179 2.27 2.23 -41.02
CA VAL A 179 2.23 0.91 -40.41
C VAL A 179 1.13 0.90 -39.35
N SER A 180 0.29 -0.13 -39.36
CA SER A 180 -0.80 -0.30 -38.40
C SER A 180 -0.99 -1.76 -38.07
N GLY A 181 -1.66 -2.05 -36.97
CA GLY A 181 -2.04 -3.41 -36.58
C GLY A 181 -2.60 -3.42 -35.17
N GLU A 182 -2.74 -4.63 -34.63
CA GLU A 182 -3.15 -4.89 -33.25
C GLU A 182 -1.99 -5.52 -32.47
N VAL A 183 -1.86 -5.11 -31.21
CA VAL A 183 -0.88 -5.68 -30.27
C VAL A 183 -1.61 -6.38 -29.13
N VAL A 184 -1.26 -7.65 -28.92
CA VAL A 184 -1.84 -8.48 -27.86
C VAL A 184 -0.75 -9.14 -27.03
N PHE A 185 -1.06 -9.52 -25.79
CA PHE A 185 -0.20 -10.34 -24.95
C PHE A 185 -0.90 -11.64 -24.54
N GLU A 186 -0.11 -12.69 -24.34
CA GLU A 186 -0.58 -13.95 -23.78
C GLU A 186 -0.80 -13.81 -22.26
N ARG A 187 -2.06 -13.68 -21.83
CA ARG A 187 -2.43 -13.75 -20.42
C ARG A 187 -2.57 -15.23 -20.02
N VAL A 188 -1.76 -15.66 -19.06
CA VAL A 188 -1.97 -16.93 -18.35
C VAL A 188 -3.00 -16.69 -17.24
N LYS A 189 -4.02 -17.55 -17.13
CA LYS A 189 -5.05 -17.44 -16.09
C LYS A 189 -4.76 -18.38 -14.92
N HIS A 190 -5.33 -18.10 -13.77
CA HIS A 190 -5.29 -18.99 -12.62
C HIS A 190 -6.25 -20.19 -12.77
N LYS A 191 -5.90 -21.29 -12.11
CA LYS A 191 -6.75 -22.45 -11.82
C LYS A 191 -6.56 -22.85 -10.36
N GLY A 192 -7.39 -22.29 -9.49
CA GLY A 192 -7.07 -22.23 -8.07
C GLY A 192 -5.82 -21.37 -7.87
N SER A 193 -4.96 -21.71 -6.93
CA SER A 193 -3.72 -20.96 -6.70
C SER A 193 -2.62 -21.17 -7.75
N ALA A 194 -2.79 -22.09 -8.70
CA ALA A 194 -1.82 -22.37 -9.76
C ALA A 194 -2.06 -21.54 -11.03
N LEU A 195 -1.04 -21.35 -11.85
CA LEU A 195 -1.20 -20.88 -13.24
C LEU A 195 -1.64 -22.00 -14.18
N ASP A 196 -2.60 -21.71 -15.06
CA ASP A 196 -3.12 -22.63 -16.07
C ASP A 196 -2.55 -22.30 -17.45
N PHE A 197 -1.36 -22.84 -17.73
CA PHE A 197 -0.70 -22.71 -19.04
C PHE A 197 -1.44 -23.45 -20.18
N ASN A 198 -2.50 -24.22 -19.91
CA ASN A 198 -3.38 -24.74 -20.96
C ASN A 198 -4.51 -23.75 -21.31
N ASN A 199 -4.65 -22.67 -20.55
CA ASN A 199 -5.67 -21.64 -20.72
C ASN A 199 -5.02 -20.25 -20.91
N ILE A 200 -4.16 -20.16 -21.92
CA ILE A 200 -3.57 -18.88 -22.34
C ILE A 200 -4.58 -18.15 -23.23
N GLN A 201 -4.85 -16.89 -22.91
CA GLN A 201 -5.77 -16.04 -23.65
C GLN A 201 -5.03 -14.82 -24.24
N PRO A 202 -5.19 -14.51 -25.54
CA PRO A 202 -4.70 -13.26 -26.08
C PRO A 202 -5.55 -12.11 -25.53
N VAL A 203 -4.91 -11.10 -24.95
CA VAL A 203 -5.54 -9.89 -24.43
C VAL A 203 -4.91 -8.68 -25.10
N ALA A 204 -5.72 -7.70 -25.50
CA ALA A 204 -5.24 -6.46 -26.10
C ALA A 204 -4.30 -5.71 -25.14
N ILE A 205 -3.15 -5.26 -25.65
CA ILE A 205 -2.27 -4.34 -24.91
C ILE A 205 -2.87 -2.94 -25.09
N GLN A 206 -3.58 -2.46 -24.07
CA GLN A 206 -4.26 -1.16 -24.09
C GLN A 206 -3.38 -0.06 -23.50
N GLU A 207 -3.49 1.16 -24.02
CA GLU A 207 -2.79 2.36 -23.54
C GLU A 207 -1.25 2.28 -23.53
N ALA A 208 -0.67 1.31 -24.23
CA ALA A 208 0.78 1.19 -24.32
C ALA A 208 1.35 2.16 -25.37
N VAL A 209 2.53 2.70 -25.08
CA VAL A 209 3.28 3.49 -26.06
C VAL A 209 3.79 2.58 -27.18
N VAL A 210 3.53 2.97 -28.43
CA VAL A 210 4.04 2.29 -29.64
C VAL A 210 4.81 3.28 -30.48
N GLU A 211 6.00 2.87 -30.92
CA GLU A 211 6.93 3.70 -31.65
C GLU A 211 7.37 3.03 -32.96
N VAL A 212 7.63 3.84 -33.98
CA VAL A 212 8.46 3.44 -35.10
C VAL A 212 9.89 3.90 -34.81
N ILE A 213 10.82 2.95 -34.75
CA ILE A 213 12.24 3.23 -34.57
C ILE A 213 12.95 3.19 -35.92
N CYS A 214 13.75 4.22 -36.19
CA CYS A 214 14.58 4.32 -37.39
C CYS A 214 15.93 4.97 -37.05
N ASP A 215 17.03 4.37 -37.52
CA ASP A 215 18.41 4.79 -37.22
C ASP A 215 18.69 4.96 -35.71
N GLY A 216 18.08 4.08 -34.89
CA GLY A 216 18.23 4.08 -33.44
C GLY A 216 17.45 5.16 -32.68
N GLY A 217 16.65 5.99 -33.37
CA GLY A 217 15.79 6.99 -32.75
C GLY A 217 14.31 6.83 -33.09
N VAL A 218 13.45 7.51 -32.32
CA VAL A 218 11.99 7.50 -32.49
C VAL A 218 11.63 8.37 -33.70
N PHE A 219 10.99 7.77 -34.70
CA PHE A 219 10.50 8.46 -35.89
C PHE A 219 9.06 8.95 -35.72
N SER A 220 8.19 8.10 -35.18
CA SER A 220 6.83 8.46 -34.80
C SER A 220 6.38 7.64 -33.60
N SER A 221 5.41 8.15 -32.84
CA SER A 221 4.84 7.47 -31.68
C SER A 221 3.33 7.70 -31.57
N SER A 222 2.65 6.76 -30.92
CA SER A 222 1.22 6.76 -30.61
C SER A 222 1.00 5.90 -29.36
N VAL A 223 -0.24 5.83 -28.92
CA VAL A 223 -0.70 4.93 -27.85
C VAL A 223 -1.73 3.97 -28.44
N THR A 224 -1.77 2.73 -27.95
CA THR A 224 -2.77 1.74 -28.37
C THR A 224 -4.16 2.04 -27.81
N ASP A 225 -5.19 1.77 -28.60
CA ASP A 225 -6.58 1.92 -28.16
C ASP A 225 -7.09 0.71 -27.35
N SER A 226 -8.39 0.70 -27.03
CA SER A 226 -9.02 -0.38 -26.24
C SER A 226 -9.00 -1.75 -26.94
N ALA A 227 -8.82 -1.80 -28.26
CA ALA A 227 -8.65 -3.03 -29.02
C ALA A 227 -7.16 -3.42 -29.17
N GLY A 228 -6.24 -2.62 -28.64
CA GLY A 228 -4.80 -2.80 -28.86
C GLY A 228 -4.37 -2.32 -30.24
N ALA A 229 -5.21 -1.59 -30.97
CA ALA A 229 -4.89 -1.13 -32.31
C ALA A 229 -3.97 0.09 -32.28
N TYR A 230 -3.08 0.18 -33.27
CA TYR A 230 -2.17 1.31 -33.47
C TYR A 230 -2.05 1.68 -34.95
N SER A 231 -1.65 2.93 -35.22
CA SER A 231 -1.33 3.40 -36.57
C SER A 231 -0.25 4.48 -36.48
N LEU A 232 0.85 4.30 -37.23
CA LEU A 232 2.05 5.11 -37.15
C LEU A 232 2.62 5.40 -38.55
N SER A 233 3.35 6.49 -38.67
CA SER A 233 4.11 6.80 -39.90
C SER A 233 5.52 6.21 -39.82
N PHE A 234 6.04 5.69 -40.92
CA PHE A 234 7.44 5.25 -41.04
C PHE A 234 8.10 5.83 -42.31
N PRO A 235 9.43 6.01 -42.32
CA PRO A 235 10.13 6.57 -43.47
C PRO A 235 10.31 5.53 -44.58
N ASN A 236 9.96 5.91 -45.81
CA ASN A 236 10.06 4.99 -46.96
C ASN A 236 11.52 4.66 -47.29
N ASN A 237 11.74 3.38 -47.65
CA ASN A 237 13.04 2.85 -48.07
C ASN A 237 14.18 3.04 -47.03
N GLN A 238 13.83 3.17 -45.75
CA GLN A 238 14.76 3.22 -44.62
C GLN A 238 14.39 2.13 -43.62
N ALA A 239 15.39 1.40 -43.13
CA ALA A 239 15.15 0.29 -42.21
C ALA A 239 14.52 0.80 -40.92
N SER A 240 13.34 0.27 -40.61
CA SER A 240 12.55 0.63 -39.45
C SER A 240 12.02 -0.63 -38.76
N PHE A 241 11.64 -0.52 -37.50
CA PHE A 241 10.85 -1.55 -36.81
C PHE A 241 9.82 -0.87 -35.89
N VAL A 242 8.77 -1.60 -35.55
CA VAL A 242 7.79 -1.16 -34.55
C VAL A 242 8.26 -1.65 -33.18
N ARG A 243 8.21 -0.77 -32.18
CA ARG A 243 8.49 -1.05 -30.77
C ARG A 243 7.24 -0.78 -29.95
N VAL A 244 6.84 -1.74 -29.13
CA VAL A 244 5.80 -1.56 -28.11
C VAL A 244 6.49 -1.50 -26.76
N GLU A 245 6.30 -0.42 -26.01
CA GLU A 245 6.87 -0.27 -24.67
C GLU A 245 5.92 -0.82 -23.61
N ALA A 246 6.46 -1.44 -22.56
CA ALA A 246 5.72 -1.72 -21.34
C ALA A 246 5.56 -0.44 -20.50
N SER A 247 4.93 0.58 -21.08
CA SER A 247 4.69 1.87 -20.47
C SER A 247 3.32 2.43 -20.84
N MET A 248 2.66 3.11 -19.91
CA MET A 248 1.44 3.91 -20.15
C MET A 248 1.75 5.38 -19.86
N GLN A 249 1.51 6.26 -20.83
CA GLN A 249 1.75 7.69 -20.69
C GLN A 249 0.55 8.50 -21.19
N ASN A 250 0.14 9.52 -20.42
CA ASN A 250 -0.88 10.48 -20.85
C ASN A 250 -0.50 11.90 -20.43
N GLY A 251 0.41 12.52 -21.18
CA GLY A 251 0.88 13.87 -20.90
C GLY A 251 1.44 14.00 -19.48
N ALA A 252 0.82 14.85 -18.65
CA ALA A 252 1.19 15.02 -17.24
C ALA A 252 0.30 14.22 -16.27
N ALA A 253 -0.69 13.47 -16.78
CA ALA A 253 -1.67 12.78 -15.95
C ALA A 253 -1.11 11.49 -15.33
N TRP A 254 -0.28 10.74 -16.06
CA TRP A 254 0.43 9.56 -15.56
C TRP A 254 1.62 9.17 -16.42
N ASP A 255 2.61 8.54 -15.78
CA ASP A 255 3.77 7.88 -16.40
C ASP A 255 4.04 6.59 -15.62
N ILE A 256 3.63 5.44 -16.17
CA ILE A 256 3.71 4.12 -15.54
C ILE A 256 4.61 3.24 -16.40
N ARG A 257 5.60 2.56 -15.80
CA ARG A 257 6.61 1.78 -16.53
C ARG A 257 6.94 0.47 -15.83
N VAL A 258 7.12 -0.60 -16.61
CA VAL A 258 7.68 -1.86 -16.12
C VAL A 258 9.13 -1.99 -16.58
N VAL A 259 10.06 -2.11 -15.62
CA VAL A 259 11.50 -2.12 -15.86
C VAL A 259 12.18 -3.34 -15.25
N ASP A 260 13.31 -3.73 -15.84
CA ASP A 260 14.19 -4.77 -15.31
C ASP A 260 15.17 -4.17 -14.30
N ASN A 261 14.81 -4.24 -13.01
CA ASN A 261 15.66 -3.77 -11.91
C ASN A 261 16.98 -4.55 -11.77
N THR A 262 17.12 -5.69 -12.44
CA THR A 262 18.37 -6.47 -12.48
C THR A 262 19.25 -6.11 -13.68
N ASN A 263 18.77 -5.21 -14.55
CA ASN A 263 19.46 -4.75 -15.74
C ASN A 263 19.42 -3.21 -15.87
N ASN A 264 19.87 -2.52 -14.81
CA ASN A 264 19.94 -1.04 -14.74
C ASN A 264 18.61 -0.33 -15.05
N ASP A 265 17.50 -0.87 -14.54
CA ASP A 265 16.14 -0.34 -14.73
C ASP A 265 15.78 -0.18 -16.22
N ALA A 266 16.25 -1.10 -17.06
CA ALA A 266 15.94 -1.12 -18.48
C ALA A 266 14.43 -1.34 -18.72
N LEU A 267 13.80 -0.45 -19.49
CA LEU A 267 12.41 -0.57 -19.89
C LEU A 267 12.17 -1.84 -20.72
N TYR A 268 11.16 -2.62 -20.37
CA TYR A 268 10.74 -3.74 -21.20
C TYR A 268 10.06 -3.27 -22.48
N VAL A 269 10.44 -3.87 -23.60
CA VAL A 269 9.92 -3.56 -24.94
C VAL A 269 9.70 -4.83 -25.76
N MET A 270 8.75 -4.79 -26.69
CA MET A 270 8.55 -5.78 -27.73
C MET A 270 8.82 -5.14 -29.09
N ASP A 271 9.87 -5.61 -29.77
CA ASP A 271 10.25 -5.14 -31.10
C ASP A 271 9.74 -6.10 -32.19
N SER A 272 9.24 -5.54 -33.29
CA SER A 272 8.96 -6.28 -34.51
C SER A 272 10.24 -6.65 -35.24
N ALA A 273 10.14 -7.56 -36.22
CA ALA A 273 11.18 -7.67 -37.24
C ALA A 273 11.33 -6.34 -37.99
N ALA A 274 12.57 -6.03 -38.41
CA ALA A 274 12.84 -4.84 -39.21
C ALA A 274 12.24 -4.95 -40.62
N PHE A 275 11.77 -3.83 -41.15
CA PHE A 275 11.22 -3.68 -42.49
C PHE A 275 11.78 -2.44 -43.20
N THR A 276 11.91 -2.53 -44.52
CA THR A 276 12.47 -1.47 -45.39
C THR A 276 11.62 -1.38 -46.66
N GLN A 277 10.32 -1.09 -46.50
CA GLN A 277 9.37 -1.09 -47.61
C GLN A 277 8.95 0.34 -47.99
N SER A 278 8.25 0.46 -49.12
CA SER A 278 7.58 1.68 -49.57
C SER A 278 6.14 1.37 -49.97
N SER A 279 5.46 0.54 -49.18
CA SER A 279 4.02 0.30 -49.33
C SER A 279 3.22 1.40 -48.64
N ASP A 280 2.08 1.83 -49.18
CA ASP A 280 1.26 2.88 -48.55
C ASP A 280 0.71 2.46 -47.17
N LEU A 281 0.56 1.15 -46.95
CA LEU A 281 0.13 0.53 -45.70
C LEU A 281 0.93 -0.76 -45.44
N ILE A 282 1.37 -0.96 -44.19
CA ILE A 282 1.83 -2.23 -43.65
C ILE A 282 0.85 -2.64 -42.55
N ASP A 283 0.28 -3.83 -42.69
CA ASP A 283 -0.51 -4.49 -41.64
C ASP A 283 0.41 -5.39 -40.80
N LEU A 284 0.60 -5.05 -39.53
CA LEU A 284 1.59 -5.65 -38.63
C LEU A 284 0.99 -5.90 -37.26
N ASN A 285 0.43 -7.09 -37.07
CA ASN A 285 0.01 -7.53 -35.73
C ASN A 285 1.19 -8.09 -34.95
N LEU A 286 1.25 -7.80 -33.65
CA LEU A 286 2.28 -8.34 -32.75
C LEU A 286 1.64 -9.08 -31.58
N THR A 287 2.29 -10.16 -31.14
CA THR A 287 1.86 -10.94 -29.99
C THR A 287 3.03 -11.11 -29.04
N ALA A 288 2.90 -10.55 -27.83
CA ALA A 288 3.82 -10.78 -26.74
C ALA A 288 3.56 -12.17 -26.17
N GLN A 289 4.51 -13.10 -26.36
CA GLN A 289 4.38 -14.49 -25.92
C GLN A 289 4.78 -14.67 -24.46
N SER A 290 4.14 -15.61 -23.77
CA SER A 290 4.42 -15.99 -22.39
C SER A 290 5.82 -16.60 -22.21
N GLY A 291 6.39 -17.18 -23.27
CA GLY A 291 7.66 -17.90 -23.24
C GLY A 291 7.56 -19.32 -22.66
N TRP A 292 6.36 -19.80 -22.35
CA TRP A 292 6.13 -21.13 -21.79
C TRP A 292 6.31 -22.25 -22.83
N GLY A 293 7.11 -23.26 -22.49
CA GLY A 293 7.42 -24.41 -23.36
C GLY A 293 6.72 -25.71 -23.00
N GLY A 294 5.78 -25.68 -22.04
CA GLY A 294 5.03 -26.87 -21.58
C GLY A 294 5.56 -27.49 -20.28
N THR A 295 6.86 -27.40 -20.01
CA THR A 295 7.50 -27.92 -18.78
C THR A 295 8.38 -26.88 -18.07
N GLY A 296 8.21 -25.61 -18.42
CA GLY A 296 9.05 -24.50 -17.98
C GLY A 296 9.13 -23.39 -19.03
N TYR A 297 9.70 -22.25 -18.66
CA TYR A 297 9.94 -21.17 -19.61
C TYR A 297 11.17 -21.49 -20.48
N ILE A 298 11.00 -21.50 -21.80
CA ILE A 298 12.06 -21.83 -22.77
C ILE A 298 12.52 -20.63 -23.59
N GLY A 299 11.84 -19.50 -23.47
CA GLY A 299 12.12 -18.25 -24.16
C GLY A 299 11.88 -17.03 -23.27
N ALA A 300 12.03 -15.84 -23.86
CA ALA A 300 11.72 -14.60 -23.17
C ALA A 300 10.23 -14.56 -22.81
N ARG A 301 9.91 -14.10 -21.59
CA ARG A 301 8.53 -13.90 -21.13
C ARG A 301 8.03 -12.52 -21.58
N VAL A 302 7.94 -12.31 -22.89
CA VAL A 302 7.59 -11.00 -23.47
C VAL A 302 6.23 -10.51 -22.98
N ALA A 303 5.28 -11.42 -22.72
CA ALA A 303 3.96 -11.08 -22.20
C ALA A 303 3.98 -10.49 -20.78
N ALA A 304 4.87 -10.96 -19.89
CA ALA A 304 4.89 -10.63 -18.47
C ALA A 304 4.80 -9.11 -18.16
N PRO A 305 5.65 -8.24 -18.72
CA PRO A 305 5.58 -6.81 -18.43
C PRO A 305 4.27 -6.15 -18.93
N PHE A 306 3.68 -6.62 -20.02
CA PHE A 306 2.37 -6.12 -20.48
C PHE A 306 1.21 -6.66 -19.63
N ALA A 307 1.37 -7.86 -19.10
CA ALA A 307 0.45 -8.52 -18.21
C ALA A 307 0.39 -7.76 -16.85
N ILE A 308 1.54 -7.31 -16.35
CA ILE A 308 1.65 -6.40 -15.19
C ILE A 308 0.98 -5.04 -15.48
N LEU A 309 1.28 -4.46 -16.65
CA LEU A 309 0.72 -3.18 -17.07
C LEU A 309 -0.80 -3.21 -17.19
N ASP A 310 -1.39 -4.32 -17.67
CA ASP A 310 -2.84 -4.52 -17.73
C ASP A 310 -3.49 -4.54 -16.34
N SER A 311 -2.88 -5.20 -15.35
CA SER A 311 -3.39 -5.22 -13.97
C SER A 311 -3.41 -3.81 -13.36
N VAL A 312 -2.34 -3.04 -13.56
CA VAL A 312 -2.27 -1.64 -13.11
C VAL A 312 -3.25 -0.73 -13.85
N ARG A 313 -3.45 -0.95 -15.16
CA ARG A 313 -4.47 -0.24 -15.93
C ARG A 313 -5.86 -0.46 -15.33
N LYS A 314 -6.22 -1.70 -14.95
CA LYS A 314 -7.53 -1.99 -14.31
C LYS A 314 -7.70 -1.21 -12.99
N ALA A 315 -6.66 -1.16 -12.16
CA ALA A 315 -6.70 -0.40 -10.91
C ALA A 315 -6.91 1.10 -11.15
N LYS A 316 -6.15 1.68 -12.09
CA LYS A 316 -6.33 3.07 -12.56
C LYS A 316 -7.75 3.31 -13.08
N ASP A 317 -8.26 2.41 -13.91
CA ASP A 317 -9.58 2.54 -14.53
C ASP A 317 -10.71 2.48 -13.49
N LYS A 318 -10.59 1.63 -12.45
CA LYS A 318 -11.55 1.61 -11.34
C LYS A 318 -11.64 2.96 -10.63
N VAL A 319 -10.51 3.66 -10.47
CA VAL A 319 -10.51 5.02 -9.90
C VAL A 319 -11.08 6.05 -10.89
N LEU A 320 -10.80 5.92 -12.20
CA LEU A 320 -11.35 6.79 -13.24
C LEU A 320 -12.88 6.73 -13.36
N LEU A 321 -13.51 5.63 -12.93
CA LEU A 321 -14.97 5.54 -12.83
C LEU A 321 -15.57 6.56 -11.84
N VAL A 322 -14.79 7.00 -10.85
CA VAL A 322 -15.24 7.95 -9.82
C VAL A 322 -14.87 9.38 -10.18
N THR A 323 -13.63 9.60 -10.63
CA THR A 323 -13.14 10.95 -10.97
C THR A 323 -11.94 10.90 -11.91
N ALA A 324 -11.68 12.02 -12.59
CA ALA A 324 -10.37 12.25 -13.20
C ALA A 324 -9.27 12.28 -12.12
N ILE A 325 -8.14 11.66 -12.42
CA ILE A 325 -6.98 11.55 -11.52
C ILE A 325 -5.70 12.00 -12.22
N ASN A 326 -4.78 12.54 -11.43
CA ASN A 326 -3.37 12.66 -11.80
C ASN A 326 -2.59 11.72 -10.90
N LEU A 327 -1.93 10.75 -11.50
CA LEU A 327 -1.10 9.77 -10.82
C LEU A 327 0.36 10.22 -10.89
N PRO A 328 1.06 10.33 -9.74
CA PRO A 328 2.50 10.48 -9.76
C PRO A 328 3.17 9.34 -10.54
N PRO A 329 4.36 9.54 -11.12
CA PRO A 329 5.03 8.48 -11.86
C PRO A 329 5.17 7.20 -11.03
N LEU A 330 4.99 6.04 -11.68
CA LEU A 330 5.08 4.73 -11.05
C LEU A 330 6.07 3.86 -11.84
N GLN A 331 7.16 3.48 -11.17
CA GLN A 331 8.07 2.45 -11.66
C GLN A 331 7.69 1.11 -11.06
N ILE A 332 7.63 0.08 -11.89
CA ILE A 332 7.35 -1.30 -11.50
C ILE A 332 8.57 -2.13 -11.87
N ASN A 333 9.29 -2.59 -10.86
CA ASN A 333 10.44 -3.46 -10.96
C ASN A 333 9.95 -4.90 -11.10
N TRP A 334 10.28 -5.55 -12.21
CA TRP A 334 10.04 -6.97 -12.38
C TRP A 334 11.20 -7.60 -13.14
N SER A 335 11.55 -8.84 -12.80
CA SER A 335 12.56 -9.60 -13.53
C SER A 335 12.39 -11.09 -13.23
N PRO A 336 12.70 -11.99 -14.19
CA PRO A 336 12.84 -13.42 -13.91
C PRO A 336 13.89 -13.75 -12.82
N ASN A 337 14.74 -12.78 -12.46
CA ASN A 337 15.75 -12.90 -11.41
C ASN A 337 15.28 -12.41 -10.03
N ASN A 338 14.11 -11.77 -9.94
CA ASN A 338 13.53 -11.37 -8.66
C ASN A 338 12.97 -12.61 -7.96
N SER A 339 13.58 -12.99 -6.85
CA SER A 339 13.29 -14.24 -6.14
C SER A 339 12.99 -14.02 -4.66
N THR A 340 12.42 -15.04 -4.02
CA THR A 340 12.11 -15.08 -2.58
C THR A 340 13.34 -15.10 -1.66
N SER A 341 14.55 -15.13 -2.23
CA SER A 341 15.78 -15.02 -1.43
C SER A 341 15.88 -13.63 -0.78
N PRO A 342 16.21 -13.53 0.52
CA PRO A 342 16.47 -12.25 1.18
C PRO A 342 17.66 -11.46 0.60
N THR A 343 18.51 -12.10 -0.21
CA THR A 343 19.61 -11.44 -0.94
C THR A 343 19.20 -10.95 -2.33
N SER A 344 17.96 -11.20 -2.72
CA SER A 344 17.29 -10.72 -3.93
C SER A 344 16.20 -9.74 -3.50
N VAL A 345 14.94 -10.01 -3.83
CA VAL A 345 13.79 -9.17 -3.47
C VAL A 345 13.11 -9.68 -2.19
N GLY A 346 13.04 -11.00 -1.99
CA GLY A 346 12.45 -11.62 -0.80
C GLY A 346 10.93 -11.80 -0.88
N THR A 347 10.20 -10.75 -1.21
CA THR A 347 8.73 -10.75 -1.41
C THR A 347 8.34 -9.60 -2.34
N SER A 348 7.12 -9.58 -2.86
CA SER A 348 6.59 -8.42 -3.57
C SER A 348 6.20 -7.31 -2.61
N PHE A 349 6.44 -6.07 -2.99
CA PHE A 349 6.18 -4.91 -2.12
C PHE A 349 6.12 -3.60 -2.90
N TYR A 350 5.45 -2.63 -2.29
CA TYR A 350 5.52 -1.21 -2.60
C TYR A 350 6.41 -0.47 -1.60
N GLU A 351 7.36 0.31 -2.08
CA GLU A 351 8.13 1.24 -1.26
C GLU A 351 8.58 2.45 -2.09
N ASN A 352 8.52 3.66 -1.52
CA ASN A 352 9.10 4.87 -2.11
C ASN A 352 8.67 5.14 -3.57
N SER A 353 7.37 5.00 -3.89
CA SER A 353 6.82 5.16 -5.24
C SER A 353 7.27 4.12 -6.27
N VAL A 354 7.77 2.96 -5.80
CA VAL A 354 8.19 1.84 -6.64
C VAL A 354 7.48 0.57 -6.19
N ILE A 355 6.89 -0.15 -7.12
CA ILE A 355 6.42 -1.53 -6.89
C ILE A 355 7.54 -2.47 -7.32
N THR A 356 7.87 -3.47 -6.50
CA THR A 356 8.79 -4.55 -6.89
C THR A 356 8.08 -5.89 -6.80
N LEU A 357 8.16 -6.65 -7.89
CA LEU A 357 7.46 -7.92 -8.08
C LEU A 357 8.45 -9.09 -8.23
N LEU A 358 8.06 -10.28 -7.76
CA LEU A 358 8.79 -11.52 -7.98
C LEU A 358 8.54 -12.04 -9.41
N GLY A 359 9.48 -12.84 -9.91
CA GLY A 359 9.41 -13.42 -11.25
C GLY A 359 10.21 -14.72 -11.40
N ALA A 360 10.74 -15.26 -10.32
CA ALA A 360 11.61 -16.43 -10.35
C ALA A 360 10.81 -17.72 -10.63
N GLU A 361 11.07 -18.34 -11.78
CA GLU A 361 10.47 -19.63 -12.13
C GLU A 361 10.70 -20.65 -11.01
N ASN A 362 9.68 -21.47 -10.77
CA ASN A 362 9.69 -22.56 -9.79
C ASN A 362 9.78 -22.12 -8.33
N SER A 363 9.83 -20.80 -8.08
CA SER A 363 9.74 -20.20 -6.76
C SER A 363 8.41 -19.46 -6.63
N ASP A 364 8.27 -18.35 -7.35
CA ASP A 364 7.22 -17.37 -7.15
C ASP A 364 7.21 -16.41 -8.35
N THR A 365 6.07 -16.27 -9.03
CA THR A 365 5.94 -15.50 -10.26
C THR A 365 4.69 -14.64 -10.26
N ASP A 366 4.85 -13.33 -10.08
CA ASP A 366 3.70 -12.43 -9.92
C ASP A 366 3.18 -11.87 -11.24
N GLU A 367 3.86 -12.09 -12.37
CA GLU A 367 3.51 -11.41 -13.63
C GLU A 367 2.07 -11.67 -14.11
N TYR A 368 1.44 -12.76 -13.64
CA TYR A 368 0.05 -13.10 -13.93
C TYR A 368 -0.87 -13.03 -12.71
N ASP A 369 -0.35 -12.70 -11.54
CA ASP A 369 -1.08 -12.66 -10.28
C ASP A 369 -1.73 -11.29 -10.13
N GLU A 370 -2.88 -11.13 -10.79
CA GLU A 370 -3.58 -9.83 -10.89
C GLU A 370 -3.82 -9.21 -9.51
N HIS A 371 -4.18 -10.01 -8.51
CA HIS A 371 -4.43 -9.53 -7.15
C HIS A 371 -3.17 -9.03 -6.44
N VAL A 372 -2.02 -9.72 -6.57
CA VAL A 372 -0.73 -9.28 -5.99
C VAL A 372 -0.32 -7.93 -6.58
N ILE A 373 -0.38 -7.78 -7.90
CA ILE A 373 0.00 -6.53 -8.59
C ILE A 373 -0.91 -5.37 -8.15
N ILE A 374 -2.21 -5.62 -8.02
CA ILE A 374 -3.18 -4.59 -7.64
C ILE A 374 -3.09 -4.26 -6.14
N HIS A 375 -2.76 -5.24 -5.28
CA HIS A 375 -2.46 -5.01 -3.86
C HIS A 375 -1.37 -3.97 -3.68
N GLU A 376 -0.24 -4.16 -4.36
CA GLU A 376 0.88 -3.21 -4.31
C GLU A 376 0.53 -1.85 -4.95
N TRP A 377 -0.34 -1.86 -5.97
CA TRP A 377 -0.88 -0.61 -6.50
C TRP A 377 -1.79 0.11 -5.49
N GLY A 378 -2.52 -0.65 -4.66
CA GLY A 378 -3.30 -0.13 -3.54
C GLY A 378 -2.43 0.64 -2.57
N HIS A 379 -1.26 0.10 -2.21
CA HIS A 379 -0.26 0.79 -1.38
C HIS A 379 0.27 2.07 -2.03
N TYR A 380 0.56 2.02 -3.34
CA TYR A 380 0.90 3.22 -4.12
C TYR A 380 -0.20 4.30 -4.06
N PHE A 381 -1.47 3.88 -4.17
CA PHE A 381 -2.62 4.77 -4.05
C PHE A 381 -2.73 5.36 -2.63
N GLU A 382 -2.56 4.54 -1.59
CA GLU A 382 -2.61 5.01 -0.20
C GLU A 382 -1.54 6.07 0.06
N ASP A 383 -0.29 5.80 -0.32
CA ASP A 383 0.85 6.68 -0.05
C ASP A 383 0.73 8.03 -0.78
N LEU A 384 0.42 7.99 -2.08
CA LEU A 384 0.56 9.17 -2.93
C LEU A 384 -0.74 9.97 -3.13
N LEU A 385 -1.89 9.29 -3.18
CA LEU A 385 -3.18 9.94 -3.40
C LEU A 385 -3.92 10.19 -2.09
N SER A 386 -3.72 9.33 -1.10
CA SER A 386 -4.31 9.41 0.24
C SER A 386 -3.22 9.76 1.29
N ARG A 387 -3.14 8.97 2.36
CA ARG A 387 -2.06 8.88 3.34
C ARG A 387 -2.01 7.45 3.90
N SER A 388 -0.81 6.92 4.11
CA SER A 388 -0.55 5.74 4.95
C SER A 388 0.46 6.07 6.04
N ASP A 389 0.15 5.70 7.29
CA ASP A 389 1.05 5.77 8.44
C ASP A 389 1.56 4.36 8.84
N SER A 390 1.35 3.37 7.96
CA SER A 390 1.80 1.98 8.14
C SER A 390 3.34 1.90 8.15
N ALA A 391 3.87 1.07 9.05
CA ALA A 391 5.30 0.76 9.06
C ALA A 391 5.66 -0.41 8.11
N GLY A 392 4.66 -1.05 7.49
CA GLY A 392 4.83 -2.25 6.67
C GLY A 392 5.52 -3.41 7.40
N GLY A 393 6.31 -4.16 6.64
CA GLY A 393 7.17 -5.24 7.15
C GLY A 393 6.49 -6.61 7.19
N ASN A 394 7.29 -7.64 7.46
CA ASN A 394 6.87 -9.04 7.34
C ASN A 394 5.65 -9.40 8.21
N HIS A 395 4.66 -9.98 7.57
CA HIS A 395 3.45 -10.46 8.21
C HIS A 395 2.85 -11.63 7.43
N THR A 396 1.85 -12.28 8.02
CA THR A 396 1.04 -13.30 7.36
C THR A 396 -0.39 -13.23 7.87
N THR A 397 -1.32 -13.80 7.10
CA THR A 397 -2.74 -13.85 7.47
C THR A 397 -2.93 -14.47 8.85
N GLY A 398 -3.66 -13.76 9.71
CA GLY A 398 -3.95 -14.19 11.09
C GLY A 398 -2.99 -13.68 12.15
N ASP A 399 -1.95 -12.93 11.77
CA ASP A 399 -1.12 -12.20 12.72
C ASP A 399 -1.93 -11.13 13.48
N ILE A 400 -1.53 -10.85 14.73
CA ILE A 400 -2.02 -9.71 15.51
C ILE A 400 -1.09 -8.52 15.26
N LEU A 401 -1.53 -7.59 14.40
CA LEU A 401 -0.69 -6.53 13.83
C LEU A 401 -0.87 -5.18 14.53
N ASP A 402 0.12 -4.30 14.37
CA ASP A 402 -0.13 -2.86 14.56
C ASP A 402 -1.31 -2.44 13.67
N PHE A 403 -2.27 -1.70 14.23
CA PHE A 403 -3.52 -1.39 13.55
C PHE A 403 -3.34 -0.61 12.23
N ARG A 404 -2.21 0.08 12.07
CA ARG A 404 -1.88 0.81 10.83
C ARG A 404 -1.50 -0.16 9.72
N VAL A 405 -0.78 -1.23 10.09
CA VAL A 405 -0.39 -2.32 9.19
C VAL A 405 -1.61 -3.18 8.85
N ALA A 406 -2.39 -3.58 9.87
CA ALA A 406 -3.64 -4.32 9.65
C ALA A 406 -4.57 -3.61 8.66
N PHE A 407 -4.71 -2.29 8.80
CA PHE A 407 -5.53 -1.49 7.91
C PHE A 407 -4.99 -1.46 6.48
N SER A 408 -3.71 -1.14 6.31
CA SER A 408 -3.09 -0.95 5.00
C SER A 408 -3.05 -2.26 4.19
N GLU A 409 -2.66 -3.37 4.81
CA GLU A 409 -2.61 -4.68 4.14
C GLU A 409 -4.01 -5.23 3.87
N GLY A 410 -4.95 -5.07 4.81
CA GLY A 410 -6.34 -5.48 4.59
C GLY A 410 -7.02 -4.66 3.49
N PHE A 411 -6.66 -3.38 3.36
CA PHE A 411 -7.10 -2.55 2.24
C PHE A 411 -6.52 -3.05 0.91
N GLY A 412 -5.22 -3.35 0.84
CA GLY A 412 -4.60 -3.90 -0.39
C GLY A 412 -5.33 -5.15 -0.89
N ASN A 413 -5.62 -6.10 0.01
CA ASN A 413 -6.34 -7.32 -0.31
C ASN A 413 -7.75 -7.01 -0.83
N ALA A 414 -8.53 -6.23 -0.09
CA ALA A 414 -9.91 -5.90 -0.47
C ALA A 414 -9.96 -5.10 -1.78
N PHE A 415 -9.07 -4.10 -1.94
CA PHE A 415 -9.00 -3.29 -3.15
C PHE A 415 -8.65 -4.12 -4.38
N SER A 416 -7.75 -5.10 -4.25
CA SER A 416 -7.43 -6.01 -5.35
C SER A 416 -8.67 -6.76 -5.84
N ALA A 417 -9.50 -7.27 -4.93
CA ALA A 417 -10.76 -7.94 -5.25
C ALA A 417 -11.82 -6.97 -5.80
N MET A 418 -11.88 -5.73 -5.29
CA MET A 418 -12.77 -4.69 -5.84
C MET A 418 -12.42 -4.38 -7.29
N VAL A 419 -11.13 -4.27 -7.63
CA VAL A 419 -10.66 -3.94 -8.99
C VAL A 419 -10.92 -5.07 -9.97
N THR A 420 -10.64 -6.31 -9.58
CA THR A 420 -10.82 -7.49 -10.43
C THR A 420 -12.29 -7.93 -10.52
N ASP A 421 -13.15 -7.44 -9.62
CA ASP A 421 -14.48 -7.97 -9.36
C ASP A 421 -14.45 -9.51 -9.15
N ASP A 422 -13.38 -9.98 -8.49
CA ASP A 422 -13.12 -11.38 -8.14
C ASP A 422 -12.70 -11.48 -6.66
N PRO A 423 -13.54 -12.08 -5.78
CA PRO A 423 -13.25 -12.18 -4.35
C PRO A 423 -12.11 -13.15 -4.02
N ILE A 424 -11.68 -13.98 -4.97
CA ILE A 424 -10.62 -14.96 -4.74
C ILE A 424 -9.28 -14.34 -5.12
N TYR A 425 -8.57 -13.82 -4.13
CA TYR A 425 -7.16 -13.46 -4.27
C TYR A 425 -6.35 -14.70 -4.60
N ASN A 426 -5.51 -14.64 -5.63
CA ASN A 426 -4.58 -15.72 -6.01
C ASN A 426 -3.14 -15.21 -6.10
N ASP A 427 -2.22 -16.03 -5.60
CA ASP A 427 -0.77 -15.86 -5.68
C ASP A 427 -0.17 -17.23 -6.05
N SER A 428 0.58 -17.27 -7.15
CA SER A 428 1.11 -18.49 -7.76
C SER A 428 2.59 -18.69 -7.46
N SER A 429 2.92 -19.92 -7.07
CA SER A 429 4.28 -20.25 -6.64
C SER A 429 4.64 -21.72 -6.90
N GLY A 430 5.85 -22.08 -6.51
CA GLY A 430 6.37 -23.43 -6.55
C GLY A 430 6.69 -23.95 -7.96
N LEU A 431 7.06 -25.24 -8.03
CA LEU A 431 7.46 -25.92 -9.26
C LEU A 431 6.36 -25.81 -10.34
N LEU A 432 6.76 -25.37 -11.54
CA LEU A 432 5.90 -25.12 -12.69
C LEU A 432 4.75 -24.14 -12.42
N GLN A 433 4.87 -23.30 -11.38
CA GLN A 433 3.82 -22.36 -10.94
C GLN A 433 2.51 -23.11 -10.63
N ASN A 434 2.62 -24.36 -10.17
CA ASN A 434 1.50 -25.26 -9.93
C ASN A 434 1.11 -25.37 -8.45
N ALA A 435 1.54 -24.42 -7.63
CA ALA A 435 1.16 -24.24 -6.25
C ALA A 435 0.91 -22.75 -5.98
N GLY A 436 0.67 -22.39 -4.72
CA GLY A 436 0.33 -21.03 -4.33
C GLY A 436 -0.64 -21.02 -3.16
N PHE A 437 -1.17 -19.85 -2.84
CA PHE A 437 -2.26 -19.71 -1.88
C PHE A 437 -3.41 -18.89 -2.46
N THR A 438 -4.54 -18.94 -1.77
CA THR A 438 -5.71 -18.13 -2.10
C THR A 438 -6.27 -17.51 -0.84
N ILE A 439 -6.81 -16.30 -0.95
CA ILE A 439 -7.60 -15.67 0.11
C ILE A 439 -8.98 -15.37 -0.47
N ASN A 440 -10.04 -15.84 0.18
CA ASN A 440 -11.40 -15.49 -0.20
C ASN A 440 -11.85 -14.28 0.62
N MET A 441 -12.06 -13.13 -0.04
CA MET A 441 -12.50 -11.90 0.64
C MET A 441 -13.88 -12.06 1.30
N GLU A 442 -14.74 -12.92 0.73
CA GLU A 442 -16.07 -13.28 1.24
C GLU A 442 -16.00 -14.23 2.46
N ASN A 443 -14.82 -14.77 2.77
CA ASN A 443 -14.67 -15.63 3.93
C ASN A 443 -14.49 -14.80 5.20
N ASN A 444 -15.61 -14.54 5.85
CA ASN A 444 -15.69 -13.77 7.08
C ASN A 444 -15.13 -14.49 8.33
N ASN A 445 -14.63 -15.73 8.21
CA ASN A 445 -14.02 -16.46 9.31
C ASN A 445 -12.52 -16.15 9.47
N CYS A 446 -12.23 -15.08 10.21
CA CYS A 446 -10.88 -14.61 10.45
C CYS A 446 -10.23 -15.21 11.71
N LEU A 447 -9.00 -15.70 11.56
CA LEU A 447 -8.15 -16.01 12.71
C LEU A 447 -7.75 -14.71 13.41
N ASN A 448 -7.85 -14.70 14.74
CA ASN A 448 -7.57 -13.55 15.59
C ASN A 448 -8.31 -12.27 15.14
N ALA A 449 -9.61 -12.38 14.87
CA ALA A 449 -10.43 -11.28 14.38
C ALA A 449 -10.42 -10.05 15.30
N GLY A 450 -10.40 -8.86 14.70
CA GLY A 450 -10.39 -7.58 15.41
C GLY A 450 -9.76 -6.45 14.58
N TRP A 451 -9.69 -5.25 15.15
CA TRP A 451 -9.16 -4.05 14.47
C TRP A 451 -7.66 -4.09 14.16
N TYR A 452 -6.96 -5.12 14.65
CA TYR A 452 -5.54 -5.45 14.44
C TYR A 452 -5.34 -6.63 13.48
N SER A 453 -6.41 -7.13 12.88
CA SER A 453 -6.37 -8.26 11.94
C SER A 453 -6.57 -7.76 10.52
N GLU A 454 -5.57 -8.05 9.68
CA GLU A 454 -5.65 -7.85 8.22
C GLU A 454 -6.88 -8.54 7.61
N CYS A 455 -7.18 -9.77 8.05
CA CYS A 455 -8.35 -10.52 7.60
C CYS A 455 -9.67 -9.82 7.97
N SER A 456 -9.77 -9.28 9.18
CA SER A 456 -10.99 -8.56 9.58
C SER A 456 -11.16 -7.28 8.78
N VAL A 457 -10.07 -6.54 8.54
CA VAL A 457 -10.12 -5.32 7.72
C VAL A 457 -10.55 -5.65 6.29
N GLN A 458 -9.92 -6.63 5.62
CA GLN A 458 -10.25 -6.94 4.23
C GLN A 458 -11.72 -7.38 4.09
N SER A 459 -12.23 -8.19 5.03
CA SER A 459 -13.60 -8.69 5.05
C SER A 459 -14.58 -7.52 5.16
N ILE A 460 -14.40 -6.66 6.18
CA ILE A 460 -15.26 -5.49 6.37
C ILE A 460 -15.24 -4.56 5.15
N LEU A 461 -14.06 -4.32 4.57
CA LEU A 461 -13.96 -3.41 3.42
C LEU A 461 -14.59 -4.02 2.17
N TYR A 462 -14.46 -5.32 1.93
CA TYR A 462 -15.06 -5.98 0.79
C TYR A 462 -16.58 -6.06 0.92
N ASP A 463 -17.09 -6.53 2.06
CA ASP A 463 -18.53 -6.62 2.36
C ASP A 463 -19.25 -5.26 2.26
N ILE A 464 -18.59 -4.15 2.58
CA ILE A 464 -19.19 -2.82 2.42
C ILE A 464 -19.26 -2.41 0.94
N TYR A 465 -18.36 -2.93 0.10
CA TYR A 465 -18.26 -2.58 -1.32
C TYR A 465 -19.23 -3.37 -2.18
N ASP A 466 -19.28 -4.69 -2.01
CA ASP A 466 -19.86 -5.60 -2.97
C ASP A 466 -21.37 -5.82 -2.74
N ALA A 467 -21.98 -6.68 -3.56
CA ALA A 467 -23.43 -6.85 -3.63
C ALA A 467 -23.90 -8.23 -3.16
N ALA A 468 -22.97 -9.12 -2.83
CA ALA A 468 -23.26 -10.51 -2.52
C ALA A 468 -23.80 -10.64 -1.09
N ASP A 469 -25.12 -10.83 -0.98
CA ASP A 469 -25.77 -11.12 0.29
C ASP A 469 -25.35 -12.53 0.80
N ASP A 470 -24.38 -12.55 1.70
CA ASP A 470 -23.90 -13.74 2.42
C ASP A 470 -24.65 -13.98 3.75
N GLY A 471 -25.64 -13.13 4.05
CA GLY A 471 -26.46 -13.14 5.26
C GLY A 471 -26.09 -12.08 6.30
N THR A 472 -24.84 -11.60 6.33
CA THR A 472 -24.42 -10.46 7.17
C THR A 472 -24.29 -9.17 6.35
N ASP A 473 -24.01 -9.31 5.06
CA ASP A 473 -23.98 -8.21 4.11
C ASP A 473 -25.31 -8.00 3.37
N THR A 474 -25.79 -6.76 3.36
CA THR A 474 -26.91 -6.29 2.51
C THR A 474 -26.60 -4.92 1.88
N LEU A 475 -25.33 -4.50 1.94
CA LEU A 475 -24.87 -3.14 1.77
C LEU A 475 -23.90 -3.05 0.58
N GLU A 476 -24.44 -2.64 -0.57
CA GLU A 476 -23.63 -2.34 -1.75
C GLU A 476 -23.37 -0.82 -1.83
N LEU A 477 -22.27 -0.35 -1.24
CA LEU A 477 -21.87 1.07 -1.40
C LEU A 477 -21.10 1.33 -2.69
N GLY A 478 -20.48 0.29 -3.27
CA GLY A 478 -19.53 0.43 -4.37
C GLY A 478 -18.29 1.28 -4.01
N PHE A 479 -17.47 1.60 -5.00
CA PHE A 479 -16.15 2.21 -4.75
C PHE A 479 -16.17 3.72 -4.42
N THR A 480 -17.24 4.44 -4.80
CA THR A 480 -17.27 5.91 -4.68
C THR A 480 -17.12 6.40 -3.23
N PRO A 481 -17.84 5.84 -2.22
CA PRO A 481 -17.66 6.26 -0.83
C PRO A 481 -16.25 5.97 -0.29
N PHE A 482 -15.62 4.87 -0.68
CA PHE A 482 -14.25 4.54 -0.30
C PHE A 482 -13.28 5.60 -0.82
N TYR A 483 -13.36 5.89 -2.12
CA TYR A 483 -12.54 6.91 -2.75
C TYR A 483 -12.65 8.26 -2.02
N ASN A 484 -13.88 8.71 -1.74
CA ASN A 484 -14.13 9.96 -1.02
C ASN A 484 -13.52 10.00 0.39
N VAL A 485 -13.56 8.88 1.13
CA VAL A 485 -12.85 8.77 2.42
C VAL A 485 -11.34 8.90 2.22
N PHE A 486 -10.76 8.11 1.32
CA PHE A 486 -9.31 8.07 1.09
C PHE A 486 -8.74 9.45 0.74
N ILE A 487 -9.25 10.08 -0.31
CA ILE A 487 -8.74 11.38 -0.76
C ILE A 487 -9.17 12.56 0.13
N GLY A 488 -10.17 12.36 0.99
CA GLY A 488 -10.75 13.36 1.87
C GLY A 488 -10.33 13.19 3.32
N ALA A 489 -11.16 12.50 4.10
CA ALA A 489 -11.00 12.40 5.55
C ALA A 489 -9.75 11.62 5.96
N GLN A 490 -9.44 10.50 5.30
CA GLN A 490 -8.26 9.68 5.61
C GLN A 490 -6.97 10.46 5.35
N LYS A 491 -6.82 11.04 4.17
CA LYS A 491 -5.67 11.89 3.81
C LYS A 491 -5.38 13.01 4.82
N ASN A 492 -6.43 13.62 5.36
CA ASN A 492 -6.35 14.80 6.23
C ASN A 492 -6.57 14.48 7.73
N THR A 493 -6.63 13.20 8.12
CA THR A 493 -7.01 12.84 9.48
C THR A 493 -5.97 13.29 10.52
N GLN A 494 -6.42 13.61 11.73
CA GLN A 494 -5.52 13.95 12.84
C GLN A 494 -5.11 12.74 13.68
N ALA A 495 -5.74 11.58 13.44
CA ALA A 495 -5.32 10.29 13.98
C ALA A 495 -4.18 9.70 13.14
N LEU A 496 -3.66 8.55 13.54
CA LEU A 496 -2.89 7.68 12.65
C LEU A 496 -3.86 6.86 11.77
N THR A 497 -3.47 6.54 10.53
CA THR A 497 -4.31 5.80 9.59
C THR A 497 -4.64 4.41 10.11
N SER A 498 -5.91 4.05 10.07
CA SER A 498 -6.45 2.85 10.71
C SER A 498 -7.87 2.59 10.22
N ILE A 499 -8.42 1.43 10.58
CA ILE A 499 -9.85 1.17 10.37
C ILE A 499 -10.74 2.23 11.06
N PHE A 500 -10.30 2.82 12.18
CA PHE A 500 -11.05 3.86 12.89
C PHE A 500 -11.14 5.16 12.10
N SER A 501 -9.99 5.63 11.60
CA SER A 501 -9.91 6.86 10.82
C SER A 501 -10.59 6.74 9.45
N PHE A 502 -10.80 5.51 8.96
CA PHE A 502 -11.53 5.23 7.73
C PHE A 502 -13.05 5.05 7.93
N ILE A 503 -13.46 4.14 8.83
CA ILE A 503 -14.88 3.77 9.00
C ILE A 503 -15.69 4.91 9.61
N LYS A 504 -15.11 5.71 10.52
CA LYS A 504 -15.83 6.84 11.11
C LYS A 504 -16.32 7.84 10.04
N PRO A 505 -15.47 8.40 9.17
CA PRO A 505 -15.94 9.28 8.10
C PRO A 505 -16.75 8.55 7.04
N LEU A 506 -16.55 7.24 6.80
CA LEU A 506 -17.42 6.48 5.90
C LEU A 506 -18.87 6.45 6.41
N LYS A 507 -19.07 6.22 7.71
CA LYS A 507 -20.37 6.28 8.38
C LYS A 507 -20.99 7.68 8.32
N ASP A 508 -20.18 8.72 8.48
CA ASP A 508 -20.67 10.12 8.38
C ASP A 508 -21.22 10.43 6.98
N GLN A 509 -20.60 9.87 5.94
CA GLN A 509 -21.06 9.99 4.56
C GLN A 509 -22.31 9.15 4.28
N ASN A 510 -22.50 8.04 5.02
CA ASN A 510 -23.53 7.02 4.78
C ASN A 510 -24.37 6.77 6.05
N SER A 511 -24.95 7.83 6.61
CA SER A 511 -25.63 7.77 7.92
C SER A 511 -26.78 6.74 8.01
N SER A 512 -27.42 6.40 6.89
CA SER A 512 -28.45 5.35 6.83
C SER A 512 -27.89 3.93 7.02
N SER A 513 -26.61 3.72 6.74
CA SER A 513 -25.94 2.41 6.76
C SER A 513 -25.19 2.14 8.07
N ILE A 514 -25.20 3.08 9.03
CA ILE A 514 -24.44 2.97 10.29
C ILE A 514 -24.70 1.64 11.01
N ASN A 515 -25.97 1.25 11.17
CA ASN A 515 -26.32 0.03 11.90
C ASN A 515 -25.82 -1.25 11.20
N VAL A 516 -25.81 -1.26 9.86
CA VAL A 516 -25.33 -2.42 9.09
C VAL A 516 -23.80 -2.49 9.17
N ILE A 517 -23.11 -1.36 9.02
CA ILE A 517 -21.65 -1.26 9.21
C ILE A 517 -21.27 -1.68 10.64
N ASP A 518 -22.03 -1.27 11.66
CA ASP A 518 -21.80 -1.70 13.05
C ASP A 518 -22.03 -3.20 13.27
N ALA A 519 -22.95 -3.83 12.53
CA ALA A 519 -23.14 -5.27 12.58
C ALA A 519 -21.94 -6.02 11.96
N MET A 520 -21.42 -5.54 10.82
CA MET A 520 -20.21 -6.08 10.18
C MET A 520 -18.98 -5.95 11.09
N LEU A 521 -18.78 -4.79 11.70
CA LEU A 521 -17.74 -4.58 12.71
C LEU A 521 -17.87 -5.58 13.88
N GLY A 522 -19.09 -5.74 14.41
CA GLY A 522 -19.37 -6.67 15.50
C GLY A 522 -19.11 -8.13 15.14
N ALA A 523 -19.37 -8.54 13.89
CA ALA A 523 -19.06 -9.88 13.40
C ALA A 523 -17.56 -10.18 13.39
N GLN A 524 -16.73 -9.15 13.22
CA GLN A 524 -15.27 -9.20 13.30
C GLN A 524 -14.71 -8.84 14.68
N PHE A 525 -15.53 -8.84 15.74
CA PHE A 525 -15.11 -8.47 17.10
C PHE A 525 -14.49 -7.06 17.15
N ILE A 526 -15.14 -6.08 16.51
CA ILE A 526 -14.79 -4.67 16.60
C ILE A 526 -15.99 -3.94 17.20
N ASP A 527 -15.77 -3.23 18.31
CA ASP A 527 -16.82 -2.41 18.91
C ASP A 527 -17.23 -1.29 17.94
N PRO A 528 -18.45 -0.72 18.07
CA PRO A 528 -18.87 0.39 17.23
C PRO A 528 -17.84 1.52 17.17
N ILE A 529 -17.38 1.83 15.96
CA ILE A 529 -16.41 2.90 15.71
C ILE A 529 -17.15 4.25 15.77
N ILE A 530 -16.93 5.00 16.86
CA ILE A 530 -17.57 6.30 17.12
C ILE A 530 -16.66 7.52 16.91
N ASP A 531 -15.34 7.31 16.81
CA ASP A 531 -14.37 8.34 16.49
C ASP A 531 -13.20 7.81 15.64
N ILE A 532 -12.31 8.72 15.23
CA ILE A 532 -11.14 8.40 14.38
C ILE A 532 -9.94 7.83 15.17
N TYR A 533 -10.03 7.78 16.51
CA TYR A 533 -8.93 7.39 17.40
C TYR A 533 -9.12 6.00 18.02
N GLY A 534 -10.29 5.37 17.83
CA GLY A 534 -10.63 4.09 18.44
C GLY A 534 -11.19 4.21 19.85
N ALA A 535 -11.65 5.40 20.27
CA ALA A 535 -12.28 5.53 21.59
C ALA A 535 -13.55 4.67 21.65
N GLY A 536 -13.62 3.79 22.63
CA GLY A 536 -14.75 2.86 22.81
C GLY A 536 -14.47 1.41 22.43
N GLN A 537 -13.28 1.08 21.92
CA GLN A 537 -12.82 -0.31 21.82
C GLN A 537 -12.48 -0.84 23.20
N ILE A 538 -13.45 -1.48 23.86
CA ILE A 538 -13.35 -1.91 25.25
C ILE A 538 -13.67 -3.40 25.45
N THR A 539 -14.38 -4.03 24.51
CA THR A 539 -14.84 -5.42 24.68
C THR A 539 -14.00 -6.43 23.92
N SER A 540 -13.31 -6.01 22.86
CA SER A 540 -12.64 -6.92 21.91
C SER A 540 -11.14 -6.68 21.75
N ASN A 541 -10.50 -6.20 22.81
CA ASN A 541 -9.04 -6.03 22.83
C ASN A 541 -8.31 -7.38 22.85
N PRO A 542 -7.18 -7.50 22.15
CA PRO A 542 -6.38 -8.71 22.14
C PRO A 542 -5.55 -8.81 23.42
N GLY A 543 -5.83 -9.80 24.24
CA GLY A 543 -5.05 -10.08 25.45
C GLY A 543 -5.58 -9.45 26.72
N ASP A 544 -4.78 -9.58 27.77
CA ASP A 544 -5.16 -9.20 29.12
C ASP A 544 -5.03 -7.69 29.38
N THR A 545 -4.38 -6.95 28.47
CA THR A 545 -4.21 -5.49 28.52
C THR A 545 -4.88 -4.81 27.33
N ASP A 546 -5.48 -3.65 27.58
CA ASP A 546 -5.94 -2.77 26.51
C ASP A 546 -4.71 -2.18 25.78
N GLN A 547 -4.60 -2.47 24.48
CA GLN A 547 -3.40 -2.21 23.68
C GLN A 547 -3.57 -1.06 22.67
N LEU A 548 -4.69 -0.34 22.76
CA LEU A 548 -5.11 0.75 21.88
C LEU A 548 -4.78 2.13 22.46
#